data_AF-A0A0U4C2C6-F1
#
_entry.id   AF-A0A0U4C2C6-F1
#
_cell.length_a   1.000
_cell.length_b   1.000
_cell.length_c   1.000
_cell.angle_alpha   90.00
_cell.angle_beta   90.00
_cell.angle_gamma   90.00
#
_symmetry.space_group_name_H-M   'P 1'
#
loop_
_entity.id
_entity.type
_entity.pdbx_description
1 polymer ?
#
loop_
_entity_poly.entity_id
_entity_poly.type
_entity_poly.pdbx_seq_one_letter_code
_entity_poly.pdbx_strand_id
1 'polypeptide(L)'
;MRPPKITTDTGELIFFQTSRVKPTGHWPGRILSRSLNTIYPMWIQQKDHSPAPLEDLQGRTVGLKFKCSKCHTEIFTDLIGVPSPNDQADSPAHASNHEIEEVKCPTCGMLHTLEVDSTFDGVTFKVSNAKHVSYQVSE
;
A
#
# COMPACT_ATOMS: atom_id res chain seq x y z
N MET A 1 37.58 2.26 34.48
CA MET A 1 38.43 3.45 34.80
C MET A 1 38.40 4.40 33.61
N ARG A 2 38.70 5.69 33.81
CA ARG A 2 38.49 6.76 32.80
C ARG A 2 39.70 6.88 31.86
N PRO A 3 39.53 7.17 30.56
CA PRO A 3 40.60 7.77 29.77
C PRO A 3 40.87 9.21 30.24
N PRO A 4 42.12 9.70 30.21
CA PRO A 4 42.46 11.05 30.64
C PRO A 4 42.03 12.12 29.63
N LYS A 5 41.66 13.30 30.14
CA LYS A 5 41.44 14.53 29.35
C LYS A 5 42.75 15.30 29.23
N ILE A 6 43.01 15.97 28.10
CA ILE A 6 43.93 17.11 28.01
C ILE A 6 43.30 18.25 27.18
N THR A 7 43.48 19.47 27.67
CA THR A 7 43.01 20.78 27.17
C THR A 7 44.11 21.81 27.47
N THR A 8 44.25 22.93 26.76
CA THR A 8 43.33 23.59 25.80
C THR A 8 44.15 24.12 24.60
N ASP A 9 43.57 24.85 23.64
CA ASP A 9 43.63 26.33 23.65
C ASP A 9 43.10 27.01 22.36
N THR A 10 42.26 28.01 22.58
CA THR A 10 42.08 29.31 21.90
C THR A 10 42.69 29.56 20.50
N GLY A 11 41.87 30.05 19.56
CA GLY A 11 42.33 30.58 18.26
C GLY A 11 41.19 31.14 17.40
N GLU A 12 41.02 32.47 17.40
CA GLU A 12 39.90 33.18 16.77
C GLU A 12 40.20 33.63 15.31
N LEU A 13 39.16 33.60 14.46
CA LEU A 13 38.94 34.31 13.18
C LEU A 13 40.14 34.79 12.33
N ILE A 14 40.20 34.32 11.06
CA ILE A 14 40.39 35.22 9.90
C ILE A 14 39.45 34.81 8.75
N PHE A 15 38.81 35.80 8.13
CA PHE A 15 37.89 35.67 7.00
C PHE A 15 38.61 35.44 5.65
N PHE A 16 37.97 34.70 4.74
CA PHE A 16 38.04 35.01 3.31
C PHE A 16 36.66 34.91 2.64
N GLN A 17 36.10 36.07 2.29
CA GLN A 17 34.98 36.16 1.36
C GLN A 17 35.48 36.03 -0.07
N THR A 18 34.83 35.20 -0.89
CA THR A 18 34.67 35.47 -2.33
C THR A 18 33.20 35.30 -2.70
N SER A 19 32.73 36.11 -3.65
CA SER A 19 31.30 36.37 -3.86
C SER A 19 30.81 36.00 -5.25
N ARG A 20 29.49 35.73 -5.36
CA ARG A 20 28.69 35.56 -6.60
C ARG A 20 28.98 34.25 -7.34
N VAL A 21 27.97 33.48 -7.74
CA VAL A 21 26.95 33.85 -8.74
C VAL A 21 25.52 33.47 -8.29
N LYS A 22 24.53 34.35 -8.57
CA LYS A 22 23.10 34.00 -8.59
C LYS A 22 22.73 33.49 -9.99
N PRO A 23 22.10 32.32 -10.14
CA PRO A 23 21.33 32.00 -11.33
C PRO A 23 19.96 32.69 -11.23
N THR A 24 19.74 33.73 -12.01
CA THR A 24 18.39 34.23 -12.32
C THR A 24 17.81 33.37 -13.43
N GLY A 25 16.76 32.59 -13.14
CA GLY A 25 16.11 31.72 -14.12
C GLY A 25 14.65 31.48 -13.76
N HIS A 26 13.76 32.30 -14.31
CA HIS A 26 12.32 32.19 -14.12
C HIS A 26 11.75 31.18 -15.13
N TRP A 27 11.23 30.04 -14.64
CA TRP A 27 10.53 29.04 -15.46
C TRP A 27 9.27 28.55 -14.73
N PRO A 28 8.05 28.84 -15.22
CA PRO A 28 6.83 28.19 -14.73
C PRO A 28 6.64 26.83 -15.43
N GLY A 29 7.65 25.96 -15.35
CA GLY A 29 7.56 24.57 -15.79
C GLY A 29 7.18 23.69 -14.61
N ARG A 30 5.90 23.35 -14.45
CA ARG A 30 5.51 22.31 -13.48
C ARG A 30 6.16 21.00 -13.92
N ILE A 31 7.15 20.55 -13.15
CA ILE A 31 7.70 19.21 -13.29
C ILE A 31 6.54 18.24 -13.03
N LEU A 32 6.06 17.60 -14.09
CA LEU A 32 5.26 16.40 -13.97
C LEU A 32 6.18 15.33 -13.40
N SER A 33 6.18 15.20 -12.08
CA SER A 33 6.74 14.05 -11.37
C SER A 33 5.89 12.82 -11.69
N ARG A 34 5.97 12.34 -12.94
CA ARG A 34 5.59 10.98 -13.30
C ARG A 34 6.54 10.07 -12.55
N SER A 35 6.12 9.67 -11.35
CA SER A 35 6.75 8.58 -10.60
C SER A 35 6.61 7.33 -11.46
N LEU A 36 7.66 7.04 -12.24
CA LEU A 36 7.83 5.76 -12.91
C LEU A 36 8.14 4.73 -11.82
N ASN A 37 7.11 4.35 -11.07
CA ASN A 37 7.16 3.18 -10.20
C ASN A 37 7.36 1.97 -11.12
N THR A 38 8.61 1.52 -11.21
CA THR A 38 8.95 0.26 -11.86
C THR A 38 8.12 -0.84 -11.22
N ILE A 39 7.22 -1.42 -12.00
CA ILE A 39 6.22 -2.38 -11.55
C ILE A 39 6.89 -3.72 -11.29
N TYR A 40 7.54 -3.83 -10.14
CA TYR A 40 7.48 -5.10 -9.42
C TYR A 40 6.03 -5.27 -8.98
N PRO A 41 5.40 -6.45 -9.16
CA PRO A 41 4.04 -6.68 -8.70
C PRO A 41 4.09 -6.80 -7.17
N MET A 42 4.09 -5.65 -6.50
CA MET A 42 4.27 -5.56 -5.06
C MET A 42 2.99 -5.96 -4.35
N TRP A 43 3.11 -6.89 -3.40
CA TRP A 43 2.03 -7.23 -2.48
C TRP A 43 1.80 -6.06 -1.53
N ILE A 44 0.69 -5.36 -1.68
CA ILE A 44 0.28 -4.24 -0.84
C ILE A 44 -0.45 -4.83 0.37
N GLN A 45 0.13 -4.71 1.56
CA GLN A 45 -0.54 -5.12 2.79
C GLN A 45 -1.72 -4.17 3.06
N GLN A 46 -2.93 -4.72 3.19
CA GLN A 46 -4.09 -3.94 3.63
C GLN A 46 -3.88 -3.53 5.08
N LYS A 47 -4.11 -2.26 5.37
CA LYS A 47 -4.05 -1.70 6.73
C LYS A 47 -5.41 -1.87 7.39
N ASP A 48 -5.41 -2.24 8.66
CA ASP A 48 -6.64 -2.28 9.45
C ASP A 48 -7.31 -0.89 9.45
N HIS A 49 -8.62 -0.86 9.18
CA HIS A 49 -9.44 0.36 9.10
C HIS A 49 -9.07 1.39 8.00
N SER A 50 -8.26 1.03 7.01
CA SER A 50 -7.99 1.86 5.83
C SER A 50 -8.25 1.07 4.56
N PRO A 51 -9.42 1.28 3.89
CA PRO A 51 -9.70 0.68 2.59
C PRO A 51 -8.60 0.98 1.57
N ALA A 52 -8.48 0.09 0.58
CA ALA A 52 -7.65 0.32 -0.58
C ALA A 52 -8.35 1.30 -1.55
N PRO A 53 -7.60 2.14 -2.29
CA PRO A 53 -8.18 3.11 -3.21
C PRO A 53 -9.02 2.41 -4.30
N LEU A 54 -10.27 2.84 -4.46
CA LEU A 54 -11.20 2.27 -5.43
C LEU A 54 -10.68 2.43 -6.87
N GLU A 55 -10.11 3.59 -7.20
CA GLU A 55 -9.63 3.93 -8.55
C GLU A 55 -8.51 3.00 -9.07
N ASP A 56 -7.70 2.42 -8.19
CA ASP A 56 -6.62 1.50 -8.57
C ASP A 56 -7.11 0.06 -8.81
N LEU A 57 -8.32 -0.28 -8.34
CA LEU A 57 -8.81 -1.65 -8.18
C LEU A 57 -10.14 -1.95 -8.89
N GLN A 58 -11.04 -0.97 -8.99
CA GLN A 58 -12.38 -1.13 -9.54
C GLN A 58 -12.37 -1.74 -10.96
N GLY A 59 -13.13 -2.81 -11.16
CA GLY A 59 -13.22 -3.48 -12.47
C GLY A 59 -11.95 -4.21 -12.91
N ARG A 60 -10.96 -4.33 -12.01
CA ARG A 60 -9.75 -5.14 -12.20
C ARG A 60 -9.87 -6.45 -11.42
N THR A 61 -8.91 -7.34 -11.63
CA THR A 61 -8.77 -8.55 -10.81
C THR A 61 -7.55 -8.46 -9.92
N VAL A 62 -7.63 -9.06 -8.73
CA VAL A 62 -6.58 -9.04 -7.71
C VAL A 62 -6.25 -10.44 -7.22
N GLY A 63 -4.96 -10.74 -7.06
CA GLY A 63 -4.54 -11.85 -6.22
C GLY A 63 -4.53 -11.41 -4.75
N LEU A 64 -4.94 -12.28 -3.84
CA LEU A 64 -4.80 -12.08 -2.40
C LEU A 64 -3.73 -13.00 -1.81
N LYS A 65 -3.00 -12.48 -0.82
CA LYS A 65 -2.03 -13.22 -0.01
C LYS A 65 -2.38 -13.04 1.46
N PHE A 66 -2.49 -14.14 2.19
CA PHE A 66 -2.80 -14.11 3.62
C PHE A 66 -2.20 -15.31 4.36
N LYS A 67 -2.09 -15.21 5.68
CA LYS A 67 -1.55 -16.27 6.54
C LYS A 67 -2.69 -17.03 7.22
N CYS A 68 -2.77 -18.34 7.00
CA CYS A 68 -3.75 -19.22 7.63
C CYS A 68 -3.60 -19.19 9.17
N SER A 69 -4.68 -19.01 9.93
CA SER A 69 -4.63 -18.99 11.40
C SER A 69 -4.25 -20.33 12.04
N LYS A 70 -4.60 -21.45 11.39
CA LYS A 70 -4.42 -22.81 11.93
C LYS A 70 -3.02 -23.35 11.74
N CYS A 71 -2.48 -23.28 10.53
CA CYS A 71 -1.17 -23.85 10.18
C CYS A 71 -0.09 -22.81 9.88
N HIS A 72 -0.42 -21.52 9.89
CA HIS A 72 0.52 -20.42 9.66
C HIS A 72 1.21 -20.41 8.28
N THR A 73 0.77 -21.23 7.33
CA THR A 73 1.18 -21.16 5.92
C THR A 73 0.67 -19.87 5.28
N GLU A 74 1.48 -19.24 4.43
CA GLU A 74 1.03 -18.20 3.50
C GLU A 74 0.27 -18.85 2.34
N ILE A 75 -0.96 -18.39 2.12
CA ILE A 75 -1.85 -18.80 1.04
C ILE A 75 -1.87 -17.66 0.04
N PHE A 76 -1.77 -18.03 -1.24
CA PHE A 76 -1.97 -17.17 -2.39
C PHE A 76 -3.24 -17.65 -3.08
N THR A 77 -4.09 -16.73 -3.51
CA THR A 77 -5.32 -17.05 -4.24
C THR A 77 -5.10 -16.93 -5.74
N ASP A 78 -6.04 -17.49 -6.49
CA ASP A 78 -6.29 -17.08 -7.86
C ASP A 78 -6.79 -15.62 -7.91
N LEU A 79 -6.98 -15.09 -9.12
CA LEU A 79 -7.40 -13.71 -9.36
C LEU A 79 -8.90 -13.54 -9.12
N ILE A 80 -9.26 -12.72 -8.13
CA ILE A 80 -10.63 -12.43 -7.70
C ILE A 80 -11.10 -11.12 -8.35
N GLY A 81 -12.37 -11.02 -8.72
CA GLY A 81 -12.98 -9.77 -9.18
C GLY A 81 -13.04 -8.70 -8.09
N VAL A 82 -12.84 -7.43 -8.49
CA VAL A 82 -13.20 -6.27 -7.66
C VAL A 82 -14.46 -5.65 -8.25
N PRO A 83 -15.64 -5.87 -7.63
CA PRO A 83 -16.90 -5.38 -8.18
C PRO A 83 -16.95 -3.85 -8.16
N SER A 84 -17.48 -3.23 -9.22
CA SER A 84 -17.78 -1.79 -9.21
C SER A 84 -18.93 -1.51 -8.23
N PRO A 85 -18.85 -0.45 -7.40
CA PRO A 85 -20.03 0.10 -6.73
C PRO A 85 -21.12 0.46 -7.74
N ASN A 86 -22.38 0.39 -7.33
CA ASN A 86 -23.51 0.73 -8.19
C ASN A 86 -23.74 2.25 -8.22
N ASP A 87 -23.23 2.91 -9.26
CA ASP A 87 -23.39 4.35 -9.52
C ASP A 87 -24.86 4.81 -9.71
N GLN A 88 -25.79 3.87 -9.91
CA GLN A 88 -27.22 4.15 -10.07
C GLN A 88 -28.04 3.96 -8.78
N ALA A 89 -27.38 3.67 -7.65
CA ALA A 89 -28.06 3.42 -6.39
C ALA A 89 -28.57 4.71 -5.72
N ASP A 90 -29.82 4.68 -5.24
CA ASP A 90 -30.45 5.82 -4.55
C ASP A 90 -29.81 6.19 -3.20
N SER A 91 -28.91 5.35 -2.66
CA SER A 91 -28.14 5.64 -1.46
C SER A 91 -26.78 4.92 -1.43
N PRO A 92 -25.78 5.42 -0.68
CA PRO A 92 -24.47 4.76 -0.55
C PRO A 92 -24.55 3.32 -0.03
N ALA A 93 -25.52 3.03 0.84
CA ALA A 93 -25.73 1.68 1.38
C ALA A 93 -26.27 0.68 0.33
N HIS A 94 -26.87 1.18 -0.76
CA HIS A 94 -27.30 0.38 -1.91
C HIS A 94 -26.29 0.41 -3.07
N ALA A 95 -25.24 1.23 -2.96
CA ALA A 95 -24.14 1.28 -3.92
C ALA A 95 -23.07 0.21 -3.64
N SER A 96 -22.92 -0.21 -2.38
CA SER A 96 -21.96 -1.24 -1.97
C SER A 96 -22.22 -2.58 -2.65
N ASN A 97 -21.23 -3.07 -3.39
CA ASN A 97 -21.23 -4.41 -3.98
C ASN A 97 -20.17 -5.29 -3.31
N HIS A 98 -20.43 -6.59 -3.22
CA HIS A 98 -19.51 -7.55 -2.62
C HIS A 98 -19.42 -8.84 -3.45
N GLU A 99 -18.24 -9.46 -3.45
CA GLU A 99 -17.96 -10.76 -4.05
C GLU A 99 -17.44 -11.72 -2.97
N ILE A 100 -17.90 -12.97 -2.97
CA ILE A 100 -17.56 -13.98 -1.95
C ILE A 100 -16.99 -15.23 -2.63
N GLU A 101 -15.83 -15.68 -2.18
CA GLU A 101 -15.18 -16.91 -2.63
C GLU A 101 -14.75 -17.81 -1.46
N GLU A 102 -14.50 -19.10 -1.73
CA GLU A 102 -14.01 -20.06 -0.75
C GLU A 102 -12.66 -20.68 -1.19
N VAL A 103 -11.60 -20.39 -0.42
CA VAL A 103 -10.25 -20.90 -0.70
C VAL A 103 -9.85 -21.94 0.35
N LYS A 104 -9.47 -23.14 -0.10
CA LYS A 104 -8.99 -24.21 0.77
C LYS A 104 -7.49 -24.06 1.04
N CYS A 105 -7.11 -24.01 2.32
CA CYS A 105 -5.71 -24.06 2.73
C CYS A 105 -5.06 -25.38 2.28
N PRO A 106 -3.99 -25.34 1.45
CA PRO A 106 -3.36 -26.55 0.90
C PRO A 106 -2.66 -27.39 1.97
N THR A 107 -2.19 -26.77 3.07
CA THR A 107 -1.44 -27.48 4.12
C THR A 107 -2.34 -28.19 5.14
N CYS A 108 -3.46 -27.60 5.53
CA CYS A 108 -4.29 -28.12 6.64
C CYS A 108 -5.77 -28.34 6.32
N GLY A 109 -6.18 -28.12 5.07
CA GLY A 109 -7.52 -28.39 4.56
C GLY A 109 -8.63 -27.47 5.09
N MET A 110 -8.30 -26.47 5.91
CA MET A 110 -9.25 -25.44 6.38
C MET A 110 -9.78 -24.62 5.20
N LEU A 111 -11.10 -24.43 5.14
CA LEU A 111 -11.72 -23.48 4.22
C LEU A 111 -11.62 -22.06 4.81
N HIS A 112 -11.27 -21.12 3.95
CA HIS A 112 -11.27 -19.69 4.21
C HIS A 112 -12.31 -19.04 3.30
N THR A 113 -13.29 -18.36 3.88
CA THR A 113 -14.20 -17.49 3.13
C THR A 113 -13.53 -16.15 2.90
N LEU A 114 -13.50 -15.71 1.65
CA LEU A 114 -12.96 -14.44 1.19
C LEU A 114 -14.15 -13.57 0.79
N GLU A 115 -14.08 -12.29 1.15
CA GLU A 115 -15.14 -11.31 0.88
C GLU A 115 -14.47 -10.01 0.44
N VAL A 116 -14.84 -9.54 -0.76
CA VAL A 116 -14.32 -8.34 -1.41
C VAL A 116 -15.43 -7.30 -1.39
N ASP A 117 -15.43 -6.38 -0.43
CA ASP A 117 -16.37 -5.26 -0.40
C ASP A 117 -15.84 -4.11 -1.22
N SER A 118 -16.68 -3.52 -2.07
CA SER A 118 -16.37 -2.30 -2.81
C SER A 118 -17.44 -1.24 -2.57
N THR A 119 -17.01 -0.10 -2.02
CA THR A 119 -17.84 1.08 -1.76
C THR A 119 -17.17 2.33 -2.35
N PHE A 120 -17.85 3.47 -2.33
CA PHE A 120 -17.24 4.76 -2.73
C PHE A 120 -16.07 5.21 -1.83
N ASP A 121 -15.95 4.66 -0.61
CA ASP A 121 -14.82 4.93 0.30
C ASP A 121 -13.58 4.09 -0.03
N GLY A 122 -13.72 3.02 -0.83
CA GLY A 122 -12.64 2.12 -1.22
C GLY A 122 -13.04 0.65 -1.26
N VAL A 123 -12.02 -0.20 -1.42
CA VAL A 123 -12.15 -1.66 -1.44
C VAL A 123 -11.61 -2.24 -0.14
N THR A 124 -12.32 -3.20 0.45
CA THR A 124 -11.89 -3.93 1.66
C THR A 124 -11.89 -5.42 1.40
N PHE A 125 -10.75 -6.05 1.62
CA PHE A 125 -10.57 -7.49 1.56
C PHE A 125 -10.69 -8.10 2.95
N LYS A 126 -11.70 -8.93 3.18
CA LYS A 126 -11.88 -9.72 4.42
C LYS A 126 -11.55 -11.18 4.10
N VAL A 127 -10.83 -11.83 5.02
CA VAL A 127 -10.53 -13.27 4.90
C VAL A 127 -10.77 -13.95 6.25
N SER A 128 -11.73 -14.86 6.29
CA SER A 128 -12.10 -15.62 7.48
C SER A 128 -10.95 -16.48 7.97
N ASN A 129 -10.68 -16.46 9.28
CA ASN A 129 -9.63 -17.26 9.93
C ASN A 129 -8.22 -17.02 9.35
N ALA A 130 -7.90 -15.78 8.94
CA ALA A 130 -6.61 -15.41 8.38
C ALA A 130 -5.97 -14.21 9.10
N LYS A 131 -4.70 -13.93 8.77
CA LYS A 131 -3.93 -12.76 9.24
C LYS A 131 -3.09 -12.17 8.10
N HIS A 132 -2.75 -10.89 8.19
CA HIS A 132 -1.86 -10.17 7.27
C HIS A 132 -2.33 -10.23 5.81
N VAL A 133 -3.58 -9.86 5.56
CA VAL A 133 -4.15 -9.79 4.21
C VAL A 133 -3.39 -8.75 3.39
N SER A 134 -2.92 -9.16 2.23
CA SER A 134 -2.25 -8.32 1.22
C SER A 134 -2.88 -8.59 -0.14
N TYR A 135 -2.92 -7.60 -1.00
CA TYR A 135 -3.44 -7.71 -2.37
C TYR A 135 -2.37 -7.35 -3.39
N GLN A 136 -2.56 -7.83 -4.62
CA GLN A 136 -1.74 -7.51 -5.78
C GLN A 136 -2.67 -7.39 -6.98
N VAL A 137 -2.57 -6.30 -7.73
CA VAL A 137 -3.43 -6.07 -8.91
C VAL A 137 -2.84 -6.79 -10.12
N SER A 138 -3.69 -7.47 -10.89
CA SER A 138 -3.28 -8.00 -12.20
C SER A 138 -3.13 -6.85 -13.21
N GLU A 139 -2.15 -6.97 -14.11
CA GLU A 139 -1.96 -6.03 -15.23
C GLU A 139 -2.95 -6.30 -16.37
#